data_AF-A0A7S8MV22-F1
#
_entry.id   AF-A0A7S8MV22-F1
#
_cell.length_a   1.000
_cell.length_b   1.000
_cell.length_c   1.000
_cell.angle_alpha   90.00
_cell.angle_beta   90.00
_cell.angle_gamma   90.00
#
_symmetry.space_group_name_H-M   'P 1'
#
loop_
_entity.id
_entity.type
_entity.pdbx_description
1 polymer ?
#
loop_
_entity_poly.entity_id
_entity_poly.type
_entity_poly.pdbx_seq_one_letter_code
_entity_poly.pdbx_strand_id
1 'polypeptide(L)'
;MCTIDDYARVRAGATIGRLSASAVIDLHRAYEALKDERRQMDFEDVLLACAGMLETEAHVVAAVREQYRHFTVDEYQDVSPLQHHLLELWVGDRRDLCVVGDASQTIYSFAGADPRFLIDFPHRWEDARVVQLHRNYRSDAAVLAVANDLMRERPGAVELTAVTESASGPRPRR
;
A
#
# COMPACT_ATOMS: atom_id res chain seq x y z
N MET A 1 -11.72 -8.58 2.98
CA MET A 1 -10.93 -8.39 4.21
C MET A 1 -10.87 -9.71 4.98
N CYS A 2 -9.71 -10.10 5.51
CA CYS A 2 -9.56 -11.33 6.31
C CYS A 2 -10.11 -11.05 7.73
N THR A 3 -11.11 -11.80 8.18
CA THR A 3 -11.61 -11.68 9.57
C THR A 3 -10.63 -12.31 10.57
N ILE A 4 -10.82 -12.06 11.86
CA ILE A 4 -9.98 -12.73 12.86
C ILE A 4 -10.20 -14.25 12.91
N ASP A 5 -11.40 -14.71 12.55
CA ASP A 5 -11.70 -16.14 12.44
C ASP A 5 -11.05 -16.73 11.17
N ASP A 6 -10.95 -15.96 10.08
CA ASP A 6 -10.15 -16.32 8.91
C ASP A 6 -8.66 -16.42 9.26
N TYR A 7 -8.15 -15.47 10.05
CA TYR A 7 -6.78 -15.51 10.55
C TYR A 7 -6.52 -16.78 11.37
N ALA A 8 -7.45 -17.13 12.27
CA ALA A 8 -7.37 -18.35 13.09
C ALA A 8 -7.23 -19.62 12.23
N ARG A 9 -7.98 -19.67 11.14
CA ARG A 9 -7.98 -20.78 10.19
C ARG A 9 -6.70 -20.84 9.36
N VAL A 10 -6.26 -19.71 8.82
CA VAL A 10 -5.06 -19.64 7.95
C VAL A 10 -3.77 -19.85 8.74
N ARG A 11 -3.74 -19.42 10.01
CA ARG A 11 -2.57 -19.53 10.90
C ARG A 11 -2.72 -20.65 11.94
N ALA A 12 -3.60 -21.62 11.71
CA ALA A 12 -3.77 -22.76 12.60
C ALA A 12 -2.43 -23.49 12.80
N GLY A 13 -1.95 -23.54 14.04
CA GLY A 13 -0.66 -24.16 14.40
C GLY A 13 0.57 -23.27 14.25
N ALA A 14 0.43 -22.03 13.75
CA ALA A 14 1.52 -21.06 13.74
C ALA A 14 1.71 -20.44 15.14
N THR A 15 2.95 -20.05 15.44
CA THR A 15 3.30 -19.29 16.64
C THR A 15 3.81 -17.90 16.28
N ILE A 16 3.48 -16.92 17.12
CA ILE A 16 4.07 -15.58 17.06
C ILE A 16 4.95 -15.43 18.29
N GLY A 17 6.26 -15.58 18.10
CA GLY A 17 7.22 -15.66 19.21
C GLY A 17 6.88 -16.84 20.12
N ARG A 18 6.34 -16.55 21.31
CA ARG A 18 5.96 -17.56 22.32
C ARG A 18 4.45 -17.81 22.40
N LEU A 19 3.64 -17.09 21.63
CA LEU A 19 2.18 -17.18 21.68
C LEU A 19 1.66 -18.12 20.60
N SER A 20 0.66 -18.94 20.94
CA SER A 20 -0.12 -19.69 19.95
C SER A 20 -1.06 -18.75 19.19
N ALA A 21 -1.48 -19.14 17.99
CA ALA A 21 -2.51 -18.42 17.24
C ALA A 21 -3.78 -18.17 18.07
N SER A 22 -4.23 -19.15 18.85
CA SER A 22 -5.39 -18.99 19.75
C SER A 22 -5.17 -17.91 20.82
N ALA A 23 -4.00 -17.89 21.46
CA ALA A 23 -3.67 -16.88 22.46
C ALA A 23 -3.60 -15.47 21.86
N VAL A 24 -3.12 -15.34 20.62
CA VAL A 24 -3.11 -14.07 19.89
C VAL A 24 -4.54 -13.59 19.60
N ILE A 25 -5.45 -14.50 19.23
CA ILE A 25 -6.86 -14.17 18.98
C ILE A 25 -7.56 -13.73 20.27
N ASP A 26 -7.36 -14.47 21.36
CA ASP A 26 -7.94 -14.12 22.66
C ASP A 26 -7.41 -12.77 23.15
N LEU A 27 -6.12 -12.49 22.96
CA LEU A 27 -5.52 -11.20 23.25
C LEU A 27 -6.14 -10.08 22.41
N HIS A 28 -6.29 -10.28 21.10
CA HIS A 28 -6.91 -9.29 20.22
C HIS A 28 -8.37 -9.01 20.65
N ARG A 29 -9.17 -10.05 20.90
CA ARG A 29 -10.56 -9.88 21.36
C ARG A 29 -10.64 -9.11 22.68
N ALA A 30 -9.75 -9.40 23.62
CA ALA A 30 -9.68 -8.66 24.89
C ALA A 30 -9.24 -7.21 24.70
N TYR A 31 -8.31 -6.96 23.78
CA TYR A 31 -7.86 -5.62 23.41
C TYR A 31 -9.00 -4.79 22.81
N GLU A 32 -9.72 -5.33 21.82
CA GLU A 32 -10.87 -4.66 21.20
C GLU A 32 -11.97 -4.36 22.23
N ALA A 33 -12.33 -5.34 23.08
CA ALA A 33 -13.34 -5.14 24.12
C ALA A 33 -12.95 -4.02 25.12
N LEU A 34 -11.67 -3.94 25.49
CA LEU A 34 -11.17 -2.88 26.37
C LEU A 34 -11.17 -1.51 25.69
N LYS A 35 -10.83 -1.46 24.40
CA LYS A 35 -10.83 -0.25 23.59
C LYS A 35 -12.25 0.31 23.45
N ASP A 36 -13.22 -0.56 23.21
CA ASP A 36 -14.65 -0.25 23.16
C ASP A 36 -15.18 0.27 24.51
N GLU A 37 -14.88 -0.42 25.62
CA GLU A 37 -15.29 -0.01 26.97
C GLU A 37 -14.82 1.43 27.26
N ARG A 38 -13.61 1.77 26.81
CA ARG A 38 -12.99 3.08 27.00
C ARG A 38 -13.39 4.11 25.94
N ARG A 39 -14.13 3.72 24.91
CA ARG A 39 -14.49 4.57 23.76
C ARG A 39 -13.27 5.21 23.11
N GLN A 40 -12.22 4.42 22.94
CA GLN A 40 -10.98 4.84 22.28
C GLN A 40 -10.91 4.26 20.87
N MET A 41 -10.10 4.90 20.02
CA MET A 41 -9.77 4.39 18.68
C MET A 41 -8.25 4.41 18.54
N ASP A 42 -7.71 3.36 17.95
CA ASP A 42 -6.34 3.32 17.43
C ASP A 42 -6.28 3.80 15.97
N PHE A 43 -5.12 3.68 15.34
CA PHE A 43 -4.91 4.16 13.97
C PHE A 43 -5.68 3.36 12.91
N GLU A 44 -5.83 2.05 13.10
CA GLU A 44 -6.54 1.20 12.14
C GLU A 44 -8.06 1.40 12.27
N ASP A 45 -8.55 1.65 13.50
CA ASP A 45 -9.95 1.96 13.72
C ASP A 45 -10.42 3.21 12.96
N VAL A 46 -9.55 4.22 12.84
CA VAL A 46 -9.89 5.43 12.07
C VAL A 46 -10.20 5.06 10.62
N LEU A 47 -9.40 4.19 10.01
CA LEU A 47 -9.61 3.74 8.64
C LEU A 47 -10.84 2.83 8.52
N LEU A 48 -11.02 1.90 9.46
CA LEU A 48 -12.17 0.99 9.50
C LEU A 48 -13.48 1.74 9.70
N ALA A 49 -13.51 2.71 10.62
CA ALA A 49 -14.69 3.54 10.88
C ALA A 49 -15.02 4.41 9.66
N CYS A 50 -14.03 5.02 9.02
CA CYS A 50 -14.24 5.76 7.77
C CYS A 50 -14.80 4.88 6.65
N ALA A 51 -14.22 3.69 6.44
CA ALA A 51 -14.72 2.75 5.44
C ALA A 51 -16.16 2.32 5.75
N GLY A 52 -16.44 1.93 7.00
CA GLY A 52 -17.76 1.53 7.45
C GLY A 52 -18.81 2.63 7.25
N MET A 53 -18.49 3.89 7.62
CA MET A 53 -19.39 5.02 7.40
C MET A 53 -19.72 5.22 5.91
N LEU A 54 -18.75 5.08 5.02
CA LEU A 54 -18.97 5.25 3.57
C LEU A 54 -19.82 4.12 2.98
N GLU A 55 -19.69 2.91 3.53
CA GLU A 55 -20.46 1.74 3.11
C GLU A 55 -21.91 1.78 3.61
N THR A 56 -22.13 2.29 4.83
CA THR A 56 -23.46 2.27 5.46
C THR A 56 -24.27 3.54 5.22
N GLU A 57 -23.61 4.70 5.10
CA GLU A 57 -24.27 6.01 5.04
C GLU A 57 -24.15 6.66 3.66
N ALA A 58 -25.19 6.47 2.82
CA ALA A 58 -25.23 6.99 1.46
C ALA A 58 -24.97 8.51 1.36
N HIS A 59 -25.41 9.28 2.37
CA HIS A 59 -25.20 10.73 2.41
C HIS A 59 -23.74 11.12 2.68
N VAL A 60 -23.00 10.32 3.45
CA VAL A 60 -21.57 10.55 3.73
C VAL A 60 -20.73 10.32 2.49
N VAL A 61 -20.94 9.20 1.79
CA VAL A 61 -20.21 8.91 0.54
C VAL A 61 -20.55 9.91 -0.55
N ALA A 62 -21.80 10.36 -0.64
CA ALA A 62 -22.20 11.42 -1.57
C ALA A 62 -21.46 12.73 -1.29
N ALA A 63 -21.42 13.18 -0.03
CA ALA A 63 -20.71 14.39 0.38
C ALA A 63 -19.20 14.30 0.07
N VAL A 64 -18.57 13.16 0.37
CA VAL A 64 -17.15 12.92 0.09
C VAL A 64 -16.86 12.95 -1.41
N ARG A 65 -17.69 12.29 -2.22
CA ARG A 65 -17.53 12.26 -3.68
C ARG A 65 -17.82 13.61 -4.34
N GLU A 66 -18.72 14.41 -3.78
CA GLU A 66 -19.01 15.78 -4.23
C GLU A 66 -17.84 16.72 -3.91
N GLN A 67 -17.31 16.65 -2.69
CA GLN A 67 -16.23 17.49 -2.22
C GLN A 67 -14.90 17.17 -2.91
N TYR A 68 -14.56 15.89 -3.05
CA TYR A 68 -13.31 15.44 -3.63
C TYR A 68 -13.55 14.79 -4.99
N ARG A 69 -13.18 15.52 -6.04
CA ARG A 69 -13.38 15.08 -7.43
C ARG A 69 -12.24 14.25 -7.97
N HIS A 70 -11.00 14.68 -7.74
CA HIS A 70 -9.80 14.04 -8.25
C HIS A 70 -8.91 13.59 -7.10
N PHE A 71 -8.42 12.36 -7.18
CA PHE A 71 -7.53 11.76 -6.20
C PHE A 71 -6.14 11.61 -6.80
N THR A 72 -5.13 11.92 -6.01
CA THR A 72 -3.73 11.59 -6.32
C THR A 72 -3.13 10.89 -5.12
N VAL A 73 -2.58 9.70 -5.32
CA VAL A 73 -1.96 8.90 -4.26
C VAL A 73 -0.51 8.67 -4.61
N ASP A 74 0.38 9.15 -3.75
CA ASP A 74 1.82 8.91 -3.84
C ASP A 74 2.19 7.66 -3.03
N GLU A 75 3.37 7.10 -3.29
CA GLU A 75 3.89 5.89 -2.63
C GLU A 75 2.91 4.70 -2.65
N TYR A 76 2.20 4.53 -3.78
CA TYR A 76 1.12 3.57 -3.92
C TYR A 76 1.55 2.10 -3.75
N GLN A 77 2.86 1.82 -3.89
CA GLN A 77 3.42 0.50 -3.63
C GLN A 77 3.35 0.08 -2.15
N ASP A 78 3.22 1.02 -1.23
CA ASP A 78 3.23 0.77 0.22
C ASP A 78 1.81 0.86 0.85
N VAL A 79 0.77 0.86 0.01
CA VAL A 79 -0.64 0.91 0.45
C VAL A 79 -1.09 -0.43 1.01
N SER A 80 -1.77 -0.40 2.16
CA SER A 80 -2.38 -1.58 2.77
C SER A 80 -3.74 -1.91 2.12
N PRO A 81 -4.24 -3.16 2.22
CA PRO A 81 -5.56 -3.53 1.71
C PRO A 81 -6.70 -2.67 2.24
N LEU A 82 -6.63 -2.21 3.49
CA LEU A 82 -7.66 -1.35 4.08
C LEU A 82 -7.61 0.07 3.49
N GLN A 83 -6.41 0.64 3.34
CA GLN A 83 -6.23 1.94 2.70
C GLN A 83 -6.71 1.91 1.24
N HIS A 84 -6.38 0.83 0.52
CA HIS A 84 -6.82 0.61 -0.85
C HIS A 84 -8.35 0.52 -0.95
N HIS A 85 -8.98 -0.24 -0.05
CA HIS A 85 -10.44 -0.34 0.03
C HIS A 85 -11.11 1.01 0.31
N LEU A 86 -10.57 1.78 1.26
CA LEU A 86 -11.07 3.12 1.56
C LEU A 86 -10.97 4.06 0.33
N LEU A 87 -9.87 4.00 -0.42
CA LEU A 87 -9.69 4.75 -1.66
C LEU A 87 -10.73 4.34 -2.72
N GLU A 88 -11.02 3.05 -2.87
CA GLU A 88 -12.07 2.57 -3.79
C GLU A 88 -13.44 3.14 -3.43
N LEU A 89 -13.78 3.20 -2.14
CA LEU A 89 -15.04 3.79 -1.68
C LEU A 89 -15.11 5.29 -2.01
N TRP A 90 -14.02 6.03 -1.82
CA TRP A 90 -13.92 7.45 -2.16
C TRP A 90 -14.02 7.73 -3.67
N VAL A 91 -13.36 6.91 -4.49
CA VAL A 91 -13.38 7.06 -5.95
C VAL A 91 -14.74 6.63 -6.52
N GLY A 92 -15.27 5.51 -6.04
CA GLY A 92 -16.46 4.87 -6.59
C GLY A 92 -16.24 4.43 -8.03
N ASP A 93 -17.26 4.63 -8.88
CA ASP A 93 -17.21 4.24 -10.29
C ASP A 93 -16.45 5.24 -11.19
N ARG A 94 -15.89 6.30 -10.60
CA ARG A 94 -15.19 7.34 -11.35
C ARG A 94 -13.84 6.87 -11.88
N ARG A 95 -13.26 7.69 -12.76
CA ARG A 95 -11.91 7.49 -13.33
C ARG A 95 -10.95 8.62 -12.94
N ASP A 96 -11.31 9.36 -11.90
CA ASP A 96 -10.57 10.53 -11.41
C ASP A 96 -9.49 10.15 -10.38
N LEU A 97 -8.68 9.13 -10.69
CA LEU A 97 -7.62 8.62 -9.82
C LEU A 97 -6.27 8.63 -10.55
N CYS A 98 -5.28 9.29 -9.95
CA CYS A 98 -3.89 9.21 -10.32
C CYS A 98 -3.11 8.51 -9.20
N VAL A 99 -2.34 7.48 -9.52
CA VAL A 99 -1.46 6.82 -8.56
C VAL A 99 -0.01 6.94 -9.03
N VAL A 100 0.89 7.13 -8.07
CA VAL A 100 2.33 7.24 -8.28
C VAL A 100 3.02 6.28 -7.32
N GLY A 101 4.02 5.56 -7.80
CA GLY A 101 4.80 4.66 -6.97
C GLY A 101 5.89 3.94 -7.75
N ASP A 102 6.73 3.21 -7.02
CA ASP A 102 7.81 2.39 -7.56
C ASP A 102 7.82 1.02 -6.86
N ALA A 103 7.51 -0.04 -7.60
CA ALA A 103 7.50 -1.40 -7.07
C ALA A 103 8.87 -1.86 -6.52
N SER A 104 9.96 -1.25 -6.98
CA SER A 104 11.32 -1.52 -6.48
C SER A 104 11.56 -0.95 -5.07
N GLN A 105 10.71 -0.02 -4.62
CA GLN A 105 10.80 0.69 -3.34
C GLN A 105 9.84 0.16 -2.27
N THR A 106 9.13 -0.94 -2.53
CA THR A 106 8.25 -1.55 -1.51
C THR A 106 9.06 -2.08 -0.33
N ILE A 107 8.87 -1.45 0.83
CA ILE A 107 9.56 -1.81 2.07
C ILE A 107 8.61 -2.00 3.26
N TYR A 108 7.33 -1.64 3.13
CA TYR A 108 6.34 -1.75 4.21
C TYR A 108 5.51 -3.03 4.20
N SER A 109 5.94 -4.07 3.49
CA SER A 109 5.21 -5.36 3.43
C SER A 109 5.04 -6.02 4.80
N PHE A 110 5.97 -5.78 5.74
CA PHE A 110 5.83 -6.24 7.13
C PHE A 110 4.67 -5.58 7.88
N ALA A 111 4.25 -4.38 7.47
CA ALA A 111 3.11 -3.64 8.00
C ALA A 111 1.82 -3.88 7.17
N GLY A 112 1.84 -4.85 6.26
CA GLY A 112 0.68 -5.22 5.46
C GLY A 112 0.51 -4.49 4.14
N ALA A 113 1.51 -3.70 3.71
CA ALA A 113 1.52 -3.13 2.37
C ALA A 113 1.54 -4.20 1.27
N ASP A 114 0.86 -3.94 0.16
CA ASP A 114 0.78 -4.86 -0.96
C ASP A 114 1.07 -4.16 -2.30
N PRO A 115 2.27 -4.37 -2.89
CA PRO A 115 2.66 -3.70 -4.13
C PRO A 115 1.88 -4.17 -5.35
N ARG A 116 1.09 -5.26 -5.22
CA ARG A 116 0.23 -5.74 -6.32
C ARG A 116 -0.81 -4.70 -6.71
N PHE A 117 -1.25 -3.85 -5.80
CA PHE A 117 -2.17 -2.76 -6.15
C PHE A 117 -1.58 -1.81 -7.19
N LEU A 118 -0.27 -1.51 -7.09
CA LEU A 118 0.44 -0.71 -8.10
C LEU A 118 0.72 -1.51 -9.37
N ILE A 119 1.25 -2.74 -9.23
CA ILE A 119 1.66 -3.56 -10.38
C ILE A 119 0.46 -3.92 -11.27
N ASP A 120 -0.67 -4.29 -10.66
CA ASP A 120 -1.87 -4.72 -11.36
C ASP A 120 -2.82 -3.55 -11.72
N PHE A 121 -2.44 -2.30 -11.39
CA PHE A 121 -3.27 -1.11 -11.66
C PHE A 121 -3.72 -1.02 -13.13
N PRO A 122 -2.84 -1.20 -14.16
CA PRO A 122 -3.27 -1.12 -15.55
C PRO A 122 -4.20 -2.25 -15.99
N HIS A 123 -4.17 -3.39 -15.29
CA HIS A 123 -5.10 -4.50 -15.53
C HIS A 123 -6.47 -4.25 -14.91
N ARG A 124 -6.49 -3.57 -13.76
CA ARG A 124 -7.73 -3.23 -13.06
C ARG A 124 -8.46 -2.03 -13.68
N TRP A 125 -7.71 -1.05 -14.18
CA TRP A 125 -8.21 0.11 -14.90
C TRP A 125 -7.67 0.07 -16.33
N GLU A 126 -8.37 -0.66 -17.21
CA GLU A 126 -7.93 -0.89 -18.61
C GLU A 126 -7.79 0.41 -19.42
N ASP A 127 -8.52 1.47 -19.02
CA ASP A 127 -8.46 2.81 -19.61
C ASP A 127 -7.40 3.72 -18.98
N ALA A 128 -6.63 3.23 -17.99
CA ALA A 128 -5.61 4.00 -17.32
C ALA A 128 -4.45 4.34 -18.25
N ARG A 129 -4.06 5.62 -18.24
CA ARG A 129 -2.83 6.06 -18.89
C ARG A 129 -1.63 5.74 -18.01
N VAL A 130 -0.77 4.85 -18.48
CA VAL A 130 0.51 4.54 -17.82
C VAL A 130 1.61 5.48 -18.32
N VAL A 131 2.33 6.11 -17.39
CA VAL A 131 3.50 6.94 -17.68
C VAL A 131 4.68 6.41 -16.87
N GLN A 132 5.74 5.99 -17.56
CA GLN A 132 6.96 5.49 -16.92
C GLN A 132 8.06 6.55 -16.95
N LEU A 133 8.63 6.85 -15.78
CA LEU A 133 9.69 7.84 -15.61
C LEU A 133 11.05 7.15 -15.45
N HIS A 134 11.74 6.93 -16.57
CA HIS A 134 13.07 6.29 -16.56
C HIS A 134 14.21 7.24 -16.20
N ARG A 135 13.99 8.55 -16.32
CA ARG A 135 15.03 9.56 -16.14
C ARG A 135 15.20 9.89 -14.65
N ASN A 136 16.35 9.53 -14.09
CA ASN A 136 16.71 9.85 -12.73
C ASN A 136 17.54 11.13 -12.66
N TYR A 137 17.07 12.08 -11.85
CA TYR A 137 17.70 13.38 -11.63
C TYR A 137 18.48 13.46 -10.31
N ARG A 138 18.47 12.38 -9.50
CA ARG A 138 19.01 12.35 -8.13
C ARG A 138 20.41 11.75 -8.06
N SER A 139 20.69 10.73 -8.86
CA SER A 139 21.88 9.88 -8.71
C SER A 139 22.65 9.73 -10.03
N ASP A 140 23.98 9.64 -9.92
CA ASP A 140 24.86 9.42 -11.07
C ASP A 140 24.75 8.00 -11.63
N ALA A 141 25.18 7.84 -12.90
CA ALA A 141 25.11 6.58 -13.64
C ALA A 141 25.77 5.40 -12.91
N ALA A 142 26.86 5.61 -12.16
CA ALA A 142 27.55 4.56 -11.41
C ALA A 142 26.70 3.98 -10.26
N VAL A 143 25.90 4.82 -9.58
CA VAL A 143 24.98 4.39 -8.53
C VAL A 143 23.78 3.68 -9.13
N LEU A 144 23.22 4.24 -10.21
CA LEU A 144 22.08 3.63 -10.91
C LEU A 144 22.44 2.28 -11.53
N ALA A 145 23.67 2.09 -12.01
CA ALA A 145 24.12 0.78 -12.50
C ALA A 145 23.99 -0.30 -11.43
N VAL A 146 24.44 -0.02 -10.20
CA VAL A 146 24.35 -0.95 -9.08
C VAL A 146 22.88 -1.16 -8.66
N ALA A 147 22.08 -0.09 -8.62
CA ALA A 147 20.66 -0.18 -8.27
C ALA A 147 19.86 -1.00 -9.30
N ASN A 148 20.05 -0.74 -10.60
CA ASN A 148 19.42 -1.48 -11.68
C ASN A 148 19.84 -2.96 -11.66
N ASP A 149 21.13 -3.25 -11.41
CA ASP A 149 21.61 -4.63 -11.27
C ASP A 149 20.95 -5.36 -10.09
N LEU A 150 20.73 -4.66 -8.96
CA LEU A 150 20.07 -5.22 -7.79
C LEU A 150 18.58 -5.51 -8.05
N MET A 151 17.91 -4.70 -8.87
CA MET A 151 16.47 -4.78 -9.09
C MET A 151 16.06 -5.55 -10.36
N ARG A 152 17.00 -5.93 -11.23
CA ARG A 152 16.79 -6.49 -12.58
C ARG A 152 15.72 -7.60 -12.69
N GLU A 153 15.62 -8.46 -11.69
CA GLU A 153 14.70 -9.62 -11.69
C GLU A 153 13.48 -9.44 -10.78
N ARG A 154 13.27 -8.25 -10.21
CA ARG A 154 12.15 -7.99 -9.32
C ARG A 154 10.90 -7.60 -10.12
N PRO A 155 9.71 -8.14 -9.78
CA PRO A 155 8.45 -7.75 -10.42
C PRO A 155 8.21 -6.24 -10.34
N GLY A 156 7.82 -5.64 -11.46
CA GLY A 156 7.53 -4.21 -11.54
C GLY A 156 8.76 -3.29 -11.54
N ALA A 157 9.98 -3.84 -11.59
CA ALA A 157 11.20 -3.02 -11.64
C ALA A 157 11.29 -2.20 -12.93
N VAL A 158 11.67 -0.94 -12.80
CA VAL A 158 11.88 0.00 -13.90
C VAL A 158 13.37 0.31 -14.00
N GLU A 159 13.95 0.16 -15.19
CA GLU A 159 15.34 0.53 -15.43
C GLU A 159 15.50 2.06 -15.46
N LEU A 160 16.39 2.58 -14.61
CA LEU A 160 16.64 4.00 -14.46
C LEU A 160 17.89 4.44 -15.22
N THR A 161 17.82 5.60 -15.86
CA THR A 161 18.95 6.24 -16.57
C THR A 161 19.19 7.63 -16.00
N ALA A 162 20.45 7.95 -15.67
CA ALA A 162 20.81 9.27 -15.16
C ALA A 162 20.59 10.33 -16.24
N VAL A 163 20.09 11.51 -15.84
CA VAL A 163 19.95 12.65 -16.76
C VAL A 163 21.29 13.31 -17.05
N THR A 164 22.17 13.34 -16.05
CA THR A 164 23.51 13.90 -16.17
C THR A 164 24.51 12.77 -16.34
N GLU A 165 25.23 12.77 -17.46
CA GLU A 165 26.42 11.93 -17.66
C GLU A 165 27.62 12.54 -16.91
N SER A 166 27.52 12.65 -15.59
CA SER A 166 28.71 12.97 -14.79
C SER A 166 29.62 11.74 -14.83
N ALA A 167 30.61 11.80 -15.72
CA ALA A 167 31.62 10.76 -15.89
C ALA A 167 32.33 10.49 -14.55
N SER A 168 32.45 9.19 -14.20
CA SER A 168 33.39 8.66 -13.20
C SER A 168 33.19 9.04 -11.72
N GLY A 169 31.95 9.06 -11.22
CA GLY A 169 31.76 8.80 -9.79
C GLY A 169 32.39 7.43 -9.43
N PRO A 170 33.09 7.29 -8.29
CA PRO A 170 33.66 6.00 -7.90
C PRO A 170 32.56 4.94 -7.85
N ARG A 171 32.81 3.75 -8.41
CA ARG A 171 31.85 2.66 -8.32
C ARG A 171 31.58 2.34 -6.84
N PRO A 172 30.31 2.33 -6.40
CA PRO A 172 29.98 1.91 -5.05
C PRO A 172 30.56 0.51 -4.78
N ARG A 173 31.20 0.32 -3.63
CA ARG A 173 31.70 -0.98 -3.20
C ARG A 173 30.52 -1.79 -2.63
N ARG A 174 30.49 -3.09 -2.94
CA ARG A 174 29.55 -4.04 -2.32
C ARG A 174 29.88 -4.26 -0.84
#